data_AF-A0A8K0T8D1-F1
#
_entry.id   AF-A0A8K0T8D1-F1
#
_cell.length_a   1.000
_cell.length_b   1.000
_cell.length_c   1.000
_cell.angle_alpha   90.00
_cell.angle_beta   90.00
_cell.angle_gamma   90.00
#
_symmetry.space_group_name_H-M   'P 1'
#
loop_
_entity.id
_entity.type
_entity.pdbx_description
1 polymer ?
#
loop_
_entity_poly.entity_id
_entity_poly.type
_entity_poly.pdbx_seq_one_letter_code
_entity_poly.pdbx_strand_id
1 'polypeptide(L)'
;MELSDRAIDRVIHPTAAFPSVVTTPSVQEEPDSWLNSPLNPKNRIDSLDVLEKPLWRIDGCTAFGTQFYAVPVYMAPLAPLRVDLFIPSHSDVPKHLRGVLDLDVAFHTRSAKRIAHLGITRHLLRLLQSWTIQGSFSAQQYARLSWGTRIVLDKLSTRVEDCGLRVSRQHQVEMQLLSLESLRHKWPDVTFPPTLNIHELEYVSQIHDSVSLVRYGGQSWIFKAITSHTRFMYHELRNLLTVPPHQNIISRPVHLVTKPCGFGGKTGVLGFMLEYHSRGSVRDLIPFYRLHNLTTLADEVKWSYQLASALLHLRETSDIFYPDLRLDNIVLTDSGDVVMVDFEQRGVWCEFAAPEVNAIDYMRLVATSKDISEENKARYANILGGLLPNWEDKEKNVTYSMTANGYNTPWSCLTAKEQEACEVYMLGRVLWCIFEAQSAPQKAAVWVSYLWEPAHEFPLYTRTPKPMRDLINNCTKGRKVGLSHLIVREKDKLVLSGLDTTIESTPQQVQDEAQAWWLNELDLSERWIERRSEGLQNGTWNQNYYNRPTLAEVRNTIRAFAVEIGLAV
;
A
#
# COMPACT_ATOMS: atom_id res chain seq x y z
N MET A 1 -7.18 16.16 16.34
CA MET A 1 -7.22 16.63 14.92
C MET A 1 -8.02 15.66 14.08
N GLU A 2 -8.95 16.11 13.22
CA GLU A 2 -9.75 15.21 12.36
C GLU A 2 -8.87 14.47 11.33
N LEU A 3 -9.18 13.19 11.06
CA LEU A 3 -8.56 12.43 9.99
C LEU A 3 -9.01 12.97 8.62
N SER A 4 -8.03 13.31 7.79
CA SER A 4 -8.22 13.78 6.42
C SER A 4 -6.90 13.68 5.65
N ASP A 5 -6.95 13.85 4.33
CA ASP A 5 -5.74 13.95 3.49
C ASP A 5 -4.76 15.02 4.03
N ARG A 6 -5.27 16.14 4.58
CA ARG A 6 -4.44 17.20 5.18
C ARG A 6 -3.71 16.75 6.44
N ALA A 7 -4.26 15.79 7.20
CA ALA A 7 -3.59 15.25 8.38
C ALA A 7 -2.34 14.47 7.98
N ILE A 8 -2.33 13.86 6.79
CA ILE A 8 -1.16 13.15 6.28
C ILE A 8 0.03 14.12 6.12
N ASP A 9 -0.15 15.23 5.42
CA ASP A 9 0.94 16.18 5.18
C ASP A 9 1.35 16.99 6.41
N ARG A 10 0.41 17.25 7.34
CA ARG A 10 0.61 18.11 8.51
C ARG A 10 1.04 17.38 9.78
N VAL A 11 0.92 16.07 9.83
CA VAL A 11 1.23 15.28 11.04
C VAL A 11 2.08 14.06 10.69
N ILE A 12 1.72 13.34 9.62
CA ILE A 12 2.19 11.98 9.39
C ILE A 12 3.41 11.90 8.47
N HIS A 13 3.61 12.87 7.58
CA HIS A 13 4.77 12.96 6.73
C HIS A 13 5.80 13.97 7.24
N PRO A 14 7.09 13.84 6.86
CA PRO A 14 8.15 14.79 7.22
C PRO A 14 7.88 16.23 6.78
N THR A 15 6.96 16.41 5.82
CA THR A 15 6.43 17.73 5.42
C THR A 15 5.86 18.52 6.59
N ALA A 16 5.39 17.85 7.65
CA ALA A 16 4.89 18.45 8.87
C ALA A 16 5.94 19.31 9.62
N ALA A 17 7.24 19.08 9.39
CA ALA A 17 8.30 19.93 9.92
C ALA A 17 8.20 21.39 9.42
N PHE A 18 7.59 21.60 8.25
CA PHE A 18 7.51 22.88 7.56
C PHE A 18 6.04 23.24 7.28
N PRO A 19 5.27 23.64 8.31
CA PRO A 19 3.87 23.98 8.13
C PRO A 19 3.73 25.08 7.09
N SER A 20 2.88 24.83 6.09
CA SER A 20 2.53 25.81 5.08
C SER A 20 1.88 27.04 5.74
N VAL A 21 2.32 28.25 5.39
CA VAL A 21 1.84 29.54 5.94
C VAL A 21 0.37 29.83 5.59
N VAL A 22 -0.33 28.89 4.94
CA VAL A 22 -1.75 29.05 4.62
C VAL A 22 -2.56 28.96 5.91
N THR A 23 -2.76 30.12 6.52
CA THR A 23 -3.77 30.41 7.53
C THR A 23 -5.08 29.86 7.02
N THR A 24 -5.46 28.70 7.55
CA THR A 24 -6.82 28.21 7.37
C THR A 24 -7.66 29.15 8.23
N PRO A 25 -8.69 29.82 7.70
CA PRO A 25 -9.57 30.60 8.56
C PRO A 25 -10.05 29.65 9.64
N SER A 26 -9.88 30.02 10.91
CA SER A 26 -10.56 29.35 12.00
C SER A 26 -12.04 29.51 11.70
N VAL A 27 -12.65 28.49 11.12
CA VAL A 27 -14.10 28.41 11.11
C VAL A 27 -14.45 28.27 12.58
N GLN A 28 -14.81 29.39 13.20
CA GLN A 28 -15.43 29.36 14.52
C GLN A 28 -16.57 28.35 14.40
N GLU A 29 -16.48 27.27 15.16
CA GLU A 29 -17.54 26.28 15.22
C GLU A 29 -18.77 27.00 15.76
N GLU A 30 -19.68 27.39 14.86
CA GLU A 30 -21.02 27.75 15.30
C GLU A 30 -21.61 26.52 15.99
N PRO A 31 -22.22 26.66 17.17
CA PRO A 31 -22.89 25.55 17.83
C PRO A 31 -23.84 24.89 16.83
N ASP A 32 -23.95 23.55 16.87
CA ASP A 32 -24.78 22.74 15.97
C ASP A 32 -26.19 23.30 15.87
N SER A 33 -26.37 24.24 14.95
CA SER A 33 -27.65 24.90 14.75
C SER A 33 -28.57 23.90 14.08
N TRP A 34 -29.88 24.04 14.29
CA TRP A 34 -30.86 23.23 13.56
C TRP A 34 -30.60 23.26 12.04
N LEU A 35 -30.03 24.33 11.51
CA LEU A 35 -29.66 24.46 10.09
C LEU A 35 -28.54 23.51 9.65
N ASN A 36 -27.67 23.04 10.55
CA ASN A 36 -26.58 22.12 10.23
C ASN A 36 -26.83 20.69 10.73
N SER A 37 -27.90 20.49 11.51
CA SER A 37 -28.27 19.18 12.05
C SER A 37 -28.56 18.15 10.93
N PRO A 38 -28.10 16.90 11.05
CA PRO A 38 -28.45 15.81 10.13
C PRO A 38 -29.93 15.41 10.24
N LEU A 39 -30.61 15.82 11.31
CA LEU A 39 -32.05 15.62 11.50
C LEU A 39 -32.88 16.70 10.78
N ASN A 40 -32.25 17.77 10.31
CA ASN A 40 -32.93 18.75 9.47
C ASN A 40 -33.27 18.09 8.13
N PRO A 41 -34.54 18.09 7.68
CA PRO A 41 -34.94 17.50 6.41
C PRO A 41 -34.08 17.93 5.21
N LYS A 42 -33.55 19.17 5.21
CA LYS A 42 -32.70 19.66 4.11
C LYS A 42 -31.31 19.00 4.06
N ASN A 43 -30.82 18.48 5.20
CA ASN A 43 -29.51 17.84 5.34
C ASN A 43 -29.62 16.31 5.46
N ARG A 44 -30.84 15.78 5.46
CA ARG A 44 -31.10 14.36 5.68
C ARG A 44 -30.84 13.59 4.39
N ILE A 45 -30.18 12.45 4.51
CA ILE A 45 -30.12 11.44 3.46
C ILE A 45 -31.37 10.59 3.56
N ASP A 46 -32.11 10.46 2.47
CA ASP A 46 -33.42 9.79 2.45
C ASP A 46 -33.34 8.33 2.94
N SER A 47 -32.33 7.58 2.51
CA SER A 47 -32.09 6.22 2.99
C SER A 47 -30.63 5.81 2.82
N LEU A 48 -30.13 5.10 3.82
CA LEU A 48 -28.86 4.38 3.82
C LEU A 48 -29.08 2.88 4.09
N ASP A 49 -30.27 2.35 3.77
CA ASP A 49 -30.53 0.91 3.89
C ASP A 49 -29.76 0.11 2.82
N VAL A 50 -29.67 -1.20 2.96
CA VAL A 50 -29.11 -2.04 1.90
C VAL A 50 -30.09 -2.12 0.74
N LEU A 51 -29.61 -1.94 -0.50
CA LEU A 51 -30.45 -2.15 -1.68
C LEU A 51 -30.76 -3.64 -1.84
N GLU A 52 -32.03 -4.01 -2.01
CA GLU A 52 -32.43 -5.41 -2.17
C GLU A 52 -31.90 -6.04 -3.47
N LYS A 53 -31.87 -5.25 -4.56
CA LYS A 53 -31.43 -5.69 -5.90
C LYS A 53 -30.47 -4.65 -6.49
N PRO A 54 -29.24 -4.57 -5.96
CA PRO A 54 -28.30 -3.57 -6.41
C PRO A 54 -27.81 -3.93 -7.83
N LEU A 55 -27.85 -2.96 -8.74
CA LEU A 55 -27.24 -3.09 -10.07
C LEU A 55 -25.71 -2.97 -9.98
N TRP A 56 -25.18 -2.39 -8.90
CA TRP A 56 -23.75 -2.21 -8.68
C TRP A 56 -23.27 -2.86 -7.40
N ARG A 57 -21.98 -3.16 -7.34
CA ARG A 57 -21.29 -3.63 -6.13
C ARG A 57 -20.03 -2.80 -5.94
N ILE A 58 -19.64 -2.56 -4.69
CA ILE A 58 -18.35 -1.96 -4.34
C ILE A 58 -17.47 -3.04 -3.72
N ASP A 59 -16.32 -3.32 -4.32
CA ASP A 59 -15.41 -4.39 -3.89
C ASP A 59 -14.35 -3.92 -2.91
N GLY A 60 -14.24 -2.62 -2.67
CA GLY A 60 -13.29 -2.03 -1.75
C GLY A 60 -13.04 -0.56 -2.07
N CYS A 61 -12.07 0.02 -1.36
CA CYS A 61 -11.61 1.39 -1.60
C CYS A 61 -10.10 1.52 -1.38
N THR A 62 -9.53 2.57 -1.98
CA THR A 62 -8.14 3.00 -1.82
C THR A 62 -8.08 4.52 -1.86
N ALA A 63 -6.87 5.10 -1.95
CA ALA A 63 -6.62 6.54 -1.98
C ALA A 63 -7.34 7.23 -0.80
N PHE A 64 -7.13 6.70 0.40
CA PHE A 64 -7.73 7.22 1.62
C PHE A 64 -9.26 7.35 1.56
N GLY A 65 -9.93 6.37 0.95
CA GLY A 65 -11.40 6.34 0.87
C GLY A 65 -11.97 7.33 -0.15
N THR A 66 -11.18 7.77 -1.13
CA THR A 66 -11.67 8.63 -2.23
C THR A 66 -11.83 7.88 -3.56
N GLN A 67 -11.29 6.66 -3.66
CA GLN A 67 -11.42 5.80 -4.83
C GLN A 67 -12.08 4.47 -4.45
N PHE A 68 -13.16 4.10 -5.12
CA PHE A 68 -13.96 2.89 -4.86
C PHE A 68 -13.99 1.97 -6.09
N TYR A 69 -13.89 0.66 -5.87
CA TYR A 69 -13.92 -0.34 -6.94
C TYR A 69 -15.37 -0.68 -7.31
N ALA A 70 -15.95 0.06 -8.26
CA ALA A 70 -17.35 -0.07 -8.63
C ALA A 70 -17.55 -1.11 -9.75
N VAL A 71 -18.49 -2.03 -9.54
CA VAL A 71 -18.73 -3.19 -10.41
C VAL A 71 -20.20 -3.24 -10.86
N PRO A 72 -20.52 -3.15 -12.17
CA PRO A 72 -21.89 -3.18 -12.67
C PRO A 72 -22.42 -4.62 -12.78
N VAL A 73 -22.83 -5.21 -11.66
CA VAL A 73 -23.22 -6.64 -11.57
C VAL A 73 -24.40 -7.05 -12.46
N TYR A 74 -25.23 -6.10 -12.90
CA TYR A 74 -26.33 -6.35 -13.84
C TYR A 74 -25.87 -6.75 -15.26
N MET A 75 -24.59 -6.59 -15.58
CA MET A 75 -24.01 -6.90 -16.88
C MET A 75 -23.20 -8.21 -16.89
N ALA A 76 -23.19 -8.98 -15.80
CA ALA A 76 -22.35 -10.18 -15.68
C ALA A 76 -22.64 -11.23 -16.79
N PRO A 77 -21.62 -11.92 -17.32
CA PRO A 77 -20.20 -11.85 -16.97
C PRO A 77 -19.49 -10.60 -17.49
N LEU A 78 -18.49 -10.12 -16.74
CA LEU A 78 -17.77 -8.87 -17.01
C LEU A 78 -16.28 -9.10 -17.32
N ALA A 79 -15.75 -8.39 -18.31
CA ALA A 79 -14.30 -8.26 -18.47
C ALA A 79 -13.74 -7.33 -17.37
N PRO A 80 -12.55 -7.60 -16.81
CA PRO A 80 -11.99 -6.85 -15.68
C PRO A 80 -11.39 -5.48 -16.09
N LEU A 81 -12.16 -4.58 -16.71
CA LEU A 81 -11.66 -3.32 -17.32
C LEU A 81 -11.16 -2.24 -16.35
N ARG A 82 -11.28 -2.47 -15.03
CA ARG A 82 -10.92 -1.54 -13.95
C ARG A 82 -11.58 -0.17 -14.08
N VAL A 83 -12.90 -0.16 -13.89
CA VAL A 83 -13.72 1.06 -13.88
C VAL A 83 -13.95 1.48 -12.42
N ASP A 84 -13.18 2.46 -11.95
CA ASP A 84 -13.22 2.87 -10.54
C ASP A 84 -14.01 4.19 -10.38
N LEU A 85 -14.69 4.33 -9.25
CA LEU A 85 -15.46 5.51 -8.86
C LEU A 85 -14.63 6.42 -7.95
N PHE A 86 -14.56 7.71 -8.27
CA PHE A 86 -13.79 8.72 -7.54
C PHE A 86 -14.74 9.74 -6.93
N ILE A 87 -14.55 10.02 -5.64
CA ILE A 87 -15.29 11.07 -4.92
C ILE A 87 -14.37 12.26 -4.62
N PRO A 88 -14.92 13.45 -4.29
CA PRO A 88 -14.13 14.59 -3.82
C PRO A 88 -13.30 14.24 -2.57
N SER A 89 -12.22 14.99 -2.33
CA SER A 89 -11.47 14.85 -1.08
C SER A 89 -12.39 15.07 0.11
N HIS A 90 -12.16 14.34 1.20
CA HIS A 90 -12.96 14.50 2.42
C HIS A 90 -12.89 15.93 2.94
N SER A 91 -11.78 16.64 2.72
CA SER A 91 -11.63 18.04 3.13
C SER A 91 -12.59 19.00 2.42
N ASP A 92 -13.10 18.61 1.24
CA ASP A 92 -14.04 19.40 0.44
C ASP A 92 -15.51 19.05 0.77
N VAL A 93 -15.74 18.05 1.62
CA VAL A 93 -17.08 17.58 2.02
C VAL A 93 -17.52 18.23 3.33
N PRO A 94 -18.75 18.78 3.42
CA PRO A 94 -19.27 19.36 4.67
C PRO A 94 -19.19 18.39 5.85
N LYS A 95 -18.79 18.89 7.03
CA LYS A 95 -18.57 18.08 8.26
C LYS A 95 -19.76 17.19 8.63
N HIS A 96 -20.99 17.71 8.57
CA HIS A 96 -22.19 16.92 8.86
C HIS A 96 -22.35 15.73 7.91
N LEU A 97 -22.03 15.90 6.62
CA LEU A 97 -22.17 14.87 5.61
C LEU A 97 -21.05 13.82 5.74
N ARG A 98 -19.83 14.25 6.12
CA ARG A 98 -18.72 13.34 6.42
C ARG A 98 -19.10 12.31 7.48
N GLY A 99 -19.64 12.78 8.61
CA GLY A 99 -20.04 11.91 9.71
C GLY A 99 -21.19 10.97 9.37
N VAL A 100 -22.22 11.46 8.65
CA VAL A 100 -23.36 10.62 8.23
C VAL A 100 -22.95 9.54 7.22
N LEU A 101 -21.92 9.80 6.41
CA LEU A 101 -21.45 8.87 5.39
C LEU A 101 -20.22 8.04 5.81
N ASP A 102 -19.78 8.13 7.06
CA ASP A 102 -18.61 7.43 7.59
C ASP A 102 -17.33 7.64 6.74
N LEU A 103 -17.11 8.87 6.25
CA LEU A 103 -15.97 9.16 5.37
C LEU A 103 -14.61 9.01 6.08
N ASP A 104 -14.56 9.38 7.36
CA ASP A 104 -13.45 9.15 8.26
C ASP A 104 -13.14 7.66 8.43
N VAL A 105 -14.15 6.79 8.50
CA VAL A 105 -13.95 5.33 8.57
C VAL A 105 -13.48 4.77 7.22
N ALA A 106 -13.99 5.31 6.11
CA ALA A 106 -13.55 4.95 4.76
C ALA A 106 -12.07 5.33 4.52
N PHE A 107 -11.56 6.36 5.20
CA PHE A 107 -10.17 6.83 5.10
C PHE A 107 -9.16 5.70 5.36
N HIS A 108 -9.39 4.91 6.40
CA HIS A 108 -8.46 3.88 6.86
C HIS A 108 -8.96 2.44 6.63
N THR A 109 -10.23 2.23 6.25
CA THR A 109 -10.74 0.88 5.95
C THR A 109 -10.42 0.47 4.52
N ARG A 110 -9.98 -0.77 4.31
CA ARG A 110 -9.70 -1.32 2.95
C ARG A 110 -10.50 -2.57 2.59
N SER A 111 -10.98 -3.34 3.57
CA SER A 111 -11.67 -4.61 3.29
C SER A 111 -13.06 -4.39 2.68
N ALA A 112 -13.38 -5.15 1.62
CA ALA A 112 -14.69 -5.16 0.96
C ALA A 112 -15.85 -5.29 1.96
N LYS A 113 -15.79 -6.31 2.83
CA LYS A 113 -16.85 -6.62 3.80
C LYS A 113 -17.14 -5.45 4.73
N ARG A 114 -16.10 -4.81 5.28
CA ARG A 114 -16.27 -3.65 6.18
C ARG A 114 -16.79 -2.43 5.43
N ILE A 115 -16.22 -2.13 4.25
CA ILE A 115 -16.60 -0.97 3.44
C ILE A 115 -18.06 -1.05 2.98
N ALA A 116 -18.57 -2.25 2.69
CA ALA A 116 -19.96 -2.44 2.25
C ALA A 116 -21.00 -1.93 3.26
N HIS A 117 -20.64 -1.83 4.55
CA HIS A 117 -21.54 -1.38 5.60
C HIS A 117 -21.52 0.13 5.83
N LEU A 118 -20.54 0.86 5.27
CA LEU A 118 -20.39 2.30 5.45
C LEU A 118 -21.49 3.08 4.71
N GLY A 119 -21.91 4.20 5.29
CA GLY A 119 -22.89 5.11 4.73
C GLY A 119 -22.52 5.56 3.31
N ILE A 120 -21.25 5.92 3.07
CA ILE A 120 -20.75 6.32 1.75
C ILE A 120 -20.99 5.23 0.70
N THR A 121 -20.66 3.98 0.99
CA THR A 121 -20.86 2.88 0.03
C THR A 121 -22.33 2.73 -0.34
N ARG A 122 -23.22 2.76 0.65
CA ARG A 122 -24.67 2.64 0.43
C ARG A 122 -25.25 3.83 -0.33
N HIS A 123 -24.69 5.02 -0.13
CA HIS A 123 -25.06 6.22 -0.86
C HIS A 123 -24.58 6.16 -2.33
N LEU A 124 -23.32 5.78 -2.57
CA LEU A 124 -22.76 5.62 -3.91
C LEU A 124 -23.48 4.54 -4.72
N LEU A 125 -23.89 3.43 -4.09
CA LEU A 125 -24.68 2.39 -4.76
C LEU A 125 -26.04 2.90 -5.21
N ARG A 126 -26.74 3.72 -4.41
CA ARG A 126 -28.00 4.36 -4.80
C ARG A 126 -27.81 5.34 -5.95
N LEU A 127 -26.74 6.13 -5.89
CA LEU A 127 -26.39 7.05 -6.96
C LEU A 127 -26.16 6.31 -8.28
N LEU A 128 -25.32 5.27 -8.27
CA LEU A 128 -25.04 4.44 -9.44
C LEU A 128 -26.29 3.71 -9.95
N GLN A 129 -27.16 3.25 -9.04
CA GLN A 129 -28.46 2.66 -9.36
C GLN A 129 -29.34 3.65 -10.14
N SER A 130 -29.51 4.87 -9.62
CA SER A 130 -30.31 5.93 -10.25
C SER A 130 -29.74 6.31 -11.62
N TRP A 131 -28.42 6.51 -11.69
CA TRP A 131 -27.70 6.81 -12.93
C TRP A 131 -27.90 5.74 -14.01
N THR A 132 -27.94 4.47 -13.61
CA THR A 132 -28.16 3.34 -14.52
C THR A 132 -29.59 3.27 -15.03
N ILE A 133 -30.58 3.42 -14.15
CA ILE A 133 -32.02 3.37 -14.50
C ILE A 133 -32.39 4.50 -15.47
N GLN A 134 -31.75 5.67 -15.33
CA GLN A 134 -31.94 6.80 -16.25
C GLN A 134 -31.31 6.57 -17.65
N GLY A 135 -30.70 5.41 -17.90
CA GLY A 135 -30.15 5.05 -19.21
C GLY A 135 -28.77 5.63 -19.51
N SER A 136 -28.07 6.16 -18.49
CA SER A 136 -26.78 6.85 -18.69
C SER A 136 -25.57 5.91 -18.84
N PHE A 137 -25.73 4.62 -18.51
CA PHE A 137 -24.66 3.62 -18.59
C PHE A 137 -25.16 2.24 -19.06
N SER A 138 -24.70 1.79 -20.22
CA SER A 138 -25.10 0.54 -20.87
C SER A 138 -23.96 -0.45 -21.06
N ALA A 139 -24.29 -1.73 -21.25
CA ALA A 139 -23.31 -2.79 -21.52
C ALA A 139 -22.47 -2.51 -22.78
N GLN A 140 -23.09 -1.90 -23.81
CA GLN A 140 -22.40 -1.51 -25.03
C GLN A 140 -21.37 -0.40 -24.79
N GLN A 141 -21.67 0.53 -23.87
CA GLN A 141 -20.71 1.55 -23.46
C GLN A 141 -19.57 0.93 -22.65
N TYR A 142 -19.88 0.03 -21.71
CA TYR A 142 -18.88 -0.67 -20.90
C TYR A 142 -17.84 -1.40 -21.75
N ALA A 143 -18.29 -2.20 -22.73
CA ALA A 143 -17.42 -2.97 -23.61
C ALA A 143 -16.43 -2.10 -24.44
N ARG A 144 -16.72 -0.81 -24.61
CA ARG A 144 -15.91 0.15 -25.38
C ARG A 144 -15.03 1.04 -24.51
N LEU A 145 -15.04 0.85 -23.18
CA LEU A 145 -14.25 1.67 -22.28
C LEU A 145 -12.74 1.41 -22.45
N SER A 146 -11.98 2.48 -22.23
CA SER A 146 -10.52 2.38 -22.09
C SER A 146 -10.17 1.73 -20.76
N TRP A 147 -9.02 1.04 -20.72
CA TRP A 147 -8.45 0.54 -19.46
C TRP A 147 -8.34 1.66 -18.41
N GLY A 148 -8.74 1.37 -17.17
CA GLY A 148 -8.62 2.31 -16.06
C GLY A 148 -9.59 3.50 -16.11
N THR A 149 -10.70 3.40 -16.85
CA THR A 149 -11.71 4.46 -16.93
C THR A 149 -12.18 4.88 -15.54
N ARG A 150 -12.36 6.19 -15.34
CA ARG A 150 -12.81 6.75 -14.06
C ARG A 150 -14.26 7.21 -14.17
N ILE A 151 -15.10 6.80 -13.23
CA ILE A 151 -16.37 7.47 -12.95
C ILE A 151 -16.05 8.51 -11.88
N VAL A 152 -16.30 9.80 -12.15
CA VAL A 152 -15.99 10.88 -11.21
C VAL A 152 -17.28 11.48 -10.72
N LEU A 153 -17.40 11.58 -9.40
CA LEU A 153 -18.42 12.33 -8.71
C LEU A 153 -17.94 13.77 -8.54
N ASP A 154 -18.60 14.71 -9.21
CA ASP A 154 -18.19 16.12 -9.19
C ASP A 154 -18.50 16.79 -7.84
N LYS A 155 -19.60 16.38 -7.19
CA LYS A 155 -20.02 16.88 -5.87
C LYS A 155 -20.74 15.78 -5.11
N LEU A 156 -20.42 15.63 -3.83
CA LEU A 156 -21.16 14.78 -2.89
C LEU A 156 -22.27 15.60 -2.21
N SER A 157 -23.51 15.12 -2.27
CA SER A 157 -24.70 15.77 -1.72
C SER A 157 -25.51 14.77 -0.88
N THR A 158 -26.49 15.26 -0.13
CA THR A 158 -27.43 14.41 0.63
C THR A 158 -28.42 13.69 -0.28
N ARG A 159 -28.78 14.33 -1.41
CA ARG A 159 -29.68 13.81 -2.44
C ARG A 159 -28.89 13.30 -3.64
N VAL A 160 -29.26 12.13 -4.14
CA VAL A 160 -28.54 11.47 -5.25
C VAL A 160 -28.75 12.18 -6.59
N GLU A 161 -29.88 12.85 -6.76
CA GLU A 161 -30.20 13.66 -7.94
C GLU A 161 -29.34 14.92 -8.08
N ASP A 162 -28.80 15.42 -6.96
CA ASP A 162 -27.91 16.58 -6.94
C ASP A 162 -26.43 16.18 -7.15
N CYS A 163 -26.16 14.88 -7.23
CA CYS A 163 -24.83 14.32 -7.44
C CYS A 163 -24.55 14.17 -8.94
N GLY A 164 -23.62 14.97 -9.47
CA GLY A 164 -23.18 14.86 -10.87
C GLY A 164 -22.16 13.73 -11.06
N LEU A 165 -22.46 12.77 -11.94
CA LEU A 165 -21.51 11.74 -12.38
C LEU A 165 -21.03 12.01 -13.80
N ARG A 166 -19.72 11.86 -14.02
CA ARG A 166 -19.11 11.91 -15.36
C ARG A 166 -18.15 10.76 -15.58
N VAL A 167 -18.08 10.28 -16.81
CA VAL A 167 -17.12 9.24 -17.21
C VAL A 167 -15.89 9.90 -17.85
N SER A 168 -14.72 9.72 -17.25
CA SER A 168 -13.44 10.20 -17.74
C SER A 168 -12.60 9.03 -18.27
N ARG A 169 -12.43 8.99 -19.61
CA ARG A 169 -11.61 7.99 -20.29
C ARG A 169 -10.13 8.28 -20.07
N GLN A 170 -9.39 7.30 -19.56
CA GLN A 170 -7.98 7.43 -19.22
C GLN A 170 -7.08 7.06 -20.40
N HIS A 171 -7.21 7.76 -21.53
CA HIS A 171 -6.41 7.50 -22.74
C HIS A 171 -4.90 7.60 -22.48
N GLN A 172 -4.48 8.45 -21.55
CA GLN A 172 -3.08 8.59 -21.14
C GLN A 172 -2.48 7.29 -20.60
N VAL A 173 -3.27 6.48 -19.87
CA VAL A 173 -2.79 5.20 -19.34
C VAL A 173 -2.55 4.23 -20.49
N GLU A 174 -3.50 4.13 -21.44
CA GLU A 174 -3.32 3.27 -22.62
C GLU A 174 -2.13 3.70 -23.49
N MET A 175 -1.83 5.00 -23.57
CA MET A 175 -0.62 5.49 -24.26
C MET A 175 0.67 5.00 -23.62
N GLN A 176 0.72 4.81 -22.30
CA GLN A 176 1.93 4.34 -21.60
C GLN A 176 2.14 2.82 -21.71
N LEU A 177 1.12 2.05 -22.08
CA LEU A 177 1.23 0.59 -22.21
C LEU A 177 2.20 0.19 -23.32
N LEU A 178 3.01 -0.82 -23.06
CA LEU A 178 3.90 -1.44 -24.06
C LEU A 178 3.19 -2.58 -24.78
N SER A 179 3.45 -2.74 -26.07
CA SER A 179 3.07 -3.96 -26.80
C SER A 179 4.00 -5.12 -26.44
N LEU A 180 3.56 -6.35 -26.68
CA LEU A 180 4.42 -7.52 -26.51
C LEU A 180 5.70 -7.42 -27.35
N GLU A 181 5.60 -6.90 -28.58
CA GLU A 181 6.75 -6.67 -29.45
C GLU A 181 7.74 -5.68 -28.83
N SER A 182 7.25 -4.58 -28.26
CA SER A 182 8.08 -3.61 -27.55
C SER A 182 8.78 -4.23 -26.35
N LEU A 183 8.10 -5.12 -25.62
CA LEU A 183 8.68 -5.85 -24.48
C LEU A 183 9.75 -6.84 -24.95
N ARG A 184 9.50 -7.60 -26.02
CA ARG A 184 10.49 -8.53 -26.61
C ARG A 184 11.75 -7.82 -27.07
N HIS A 185 11.61 -6.63 -27.66
CA HIS A 185 12.75 -5.82 -28.05
C HIS A 185 13.55 -5.32 -26.84
N LYS A 186 12.85 -4.91 -25.76
CA LYS A 186 13.50 -4.42 -24.54
C LYS A 186 14.13 -5.54 -23.71
N TRP A 187 13.56 -6.75 -23.73
CA TRP A 187 13.98 -7.89 -22.91
C TRP A 187 14.26 -9.12 -23.80
N PRO A 188 15.35 -9.10 -24.59
CA PRO A 188 15.64 -10.16 -25.56
C PRO A 188 15.86 -11.54 -24.91
N ASP A 189 16.34 -11.57 -23.67
CA ASP A 189 16.66 -12.82 -22.94
C ASP A 189 15.48 -13.39 -22.14
N VAL A 190 14.29 -12.76 -22.23
CA VAL A 190 13.12 -13.15 -21.44
C VAL A 190 12.19 -14.04 -22.27
N THR A 191 11.84 -15.19 -21.70
CA THR A 191 10.77 -16.04 -22.24
C THR A 191 9.41 -15.54 -21.76
N PHE A 192 8.58 -15.08 -22.70
CA PHE A 192 7.24 -14.57 -22.38
C PHE A 192 6.19 -15.68 -22.39
N PRO A 193 5.24 -15.66 -21.45
CA PRO A 193 4.09 -16.57 -21.49
C PRO A 193 3.12 -16.18 -22.63
N PRO A 194 2.17 -17.06 -22.98
CA PRO A 194 1.12 -16.75 -23.95
C PRO A 194 0.30 -15.52 -23.57
N THR A 195 -0.31 -14.87 -24.57
CA THR A 195 -1.18 -13.71 -24.37
C THR A 195 -2.65 -14.13 -24.34
N LEU A 196 -3.43 -13.46 -23.50
CA LEU A 196 -4.89 -13.50 -23.48
C LEU A 196 -5.47 -12.12 -23.72
N ASN A 197 -6.59 -12.04 -24.43
CA ASN A 197 -7.38 -10.83 -24.50
C ASN A 197 -8.13 -10.64 -23.17
N ILE A 198 -8.19 -9.41 -22.66
CA ILE A 198 -8.91 -9.10 -21.42
C ILE A 198 -10.38 -9.52 -21.44
N HIS A 199 -11.02 -9.55 -22.61
CA HIS A 199 -12.42 -9.96 -22.77
C HIS A 199 -12.62 -11.49 -22.66
N GLU A 200 -11.54 -12.27 -22.62
CA GLU A 200 -11.59 -13.72 -22.34
C GLU A 200 -11.59 -14.02 -20.83
N LEU A 201 -11.39 -13.00 -19.99
CA LEU A 201 -11.38 -13.13 -18.54
C LEU A 201 -12.75 -12.76 -17.97
N GLU A 202 -13.23 -13.54 -17.02
CA GLU A 202 -14.41 -13.22 -16.22
C GLU A 202 -13.98 -12.59 -14.88
N TYR A 203 -14.39 -11.36 -14.62
CA TYR A 203 -14.16 -10.67 -13.36
C TYR A 203 -14.94 -11.32 -12.21
N VAL A 204 -14.26 -11.59 -11.09
CA VAL A 204 -14.89 -12.10 -9.86
C VAL A 204 -14.94 -11.01 -8.80
N SER A 205 -13.78 -10.42 -8.45
CA SER A 205 -13.71 -9.33 -7.47
C SER A 205 -12.41 -8.51 -7.56
N GLN A 206 -12.41 -7.31 -6.99
CA GLN A 206 -11.19 -6.53 -6.74
C GLN A 206 -10.68 -6.81 -5.32
N ILE A 207 -9.48 -7.38 -5.19
CA ILE A 207 -8.88 -7.70 -3.88
C ILE A 207 -8.05 -6.52 -3.36
N HIS A 208 -7.30 -5.87 -4.23
CA HIS A 208 -6.39 -4.76 -3.90
C HIS A 208 -6.33 -3.75 -5.07
N ASP A 209 -5.63 -2.62 -4.92
CA ASP A 209 -5.56 -1.57 -5.96
C ASP A 209 -4.97 -2.05 -7.31
N SER A 210 -4.14 -3.09 -7.28
CA SER A 210 -3.48 -3.69 -8.44
C SER A 210 -3.89 -5.14 -8.71
N VAL A 211 -4.76 -5.72 -7.88
CA VAL A 211 -5.05 -7.17 -7.86
C VAL A 211 -6.54 -7.45 -8.01
N SER A 212 -6.92 -8.10 -9.10
CA SER A 212 -8.28 -8.61 -9.34
C SER A 212 -8.29 -10.14 -9.27
N LEU A 213 -9.32 -10.72 -8.67
CA LEU A 213 -9.66 -12.13 -8.84
C LEU A 213 -10.45 -12.30 -10.13
N VAL A 214 -10.00 -13.20 -11.00
CA VAL A 214 -10.65 -13.50 -12.28
C VAL A 214 -10.84 -15.00 -12.47
N ARG A 215 -11.74 -15.38 -13.37
CA ARG A 215 -11.93 -16.75 -13.82
C ARG A 215 -11.50 -16.90 -15.27
N TYR A 216 -10.79 -18.00 -15.53
CA TYR A 216 -10.36 -18.42 -16.86
C TYR A 216 -10.20 -19.93 -16.88
N GLY A 217 -10.73 -20.61 -17.90
CA GLY A 217 -10.69 -22.08 -18.00
C GLY A 217 -11.36 -22.81 -16.83
N GLY A 218 -12.39 -22.21 -16.20
CA GLY A 218 -13.07 -22.76 -15.02
C GLY A 218 -12.31 -22.63 -13.69
N GLN A 219 -11.10 -22.08 -13.71
CA GLN A 219 -10.25 -21.89 -12.54
C GLN A 219 -10.16 -20.41 -12.14
N SER A 220 -9.88 -20.15 -10.86
CA SER A 220 -9.66 -18.80 -10.34
C SER A 220 -8.18 -18.43 -10.43
N TRP A 221 -7.91 -17.20 -10.86
CA TRP A 221 -6.58 -16.65 -11.06
C TRP A 221 -6.49 -15.25 -10.50
N ILE A 222 -5.27 -14.84 -10.16
CA ILE A 222 -4.97 -13.44 -9.89
C ILE A 222 -4.63 -12.75 -11.21
N PHE A 223 -5.38 -11.70 -11.55
CA PHE A 223 -5.00 -10.74 -12.59
C PHE A 223 -4.37 -9.52 -11.92
N LYS A 224 -3.05 -9.36 -12.09
CA LYS A 224 -2.32 -8.21 -11.58
C LYS A 224 -2.15 -7.16 -12.68
N ALA A 225 -2.69 -5.97 -12.43
CA ALA A 225 -2.65 -4.85 -13.35
C ALA A 225 -2.89 -3.51 -12.63
N ILE A 226 -2.18 -2.46 -13.08
CA ILE A 226 -2.27 -1.12 -12.49
C ILE A 226 -2.91 -0.12 -13.46
N THR A 227 -3.65 0.82 -12.90
CA THR A 227 -4.29 1.92 -13.64
C THR A 227 -3.48 3.23 -13.57
N SER A 228 -2.31 3.19 -12.94
CA SER A 228 -1.35 4.31 -12.85
C SER A 228 0.08 3.79 -12.69
N HIS A 229 1.08 4.57 -13.11
CA HIS A 229 2.51 4.25 -12.97
C HIS A 229 2.90 2.87 -13.52
N THR A 230 2.51 2.58 -14.76
CA THR A 230 2.68 1.27 -15.45
C THR A 230 4.10 0.71 -15.42
N ARG A 231 5.11 1.57 -15.26
CA ARG A 231 6.52 1.18 -15.08
C ARG A 231 6.76 0.16 -13.97
N PHE A 232 6.05 0.27 -12.84
CA PHE A 232 6.25 -0.63 -11.69
C PHE A 232 5.76 -2.04 -12.02
N MET A 233 4.62 -2.16 -12.72
CA MET A 233 4.09 -3.44 -13.19
C MET A 233 5.02 -4.09 -14.23
N TYR A 234 5.58 -3.33 -15.18
CA TYR A 234 6.52 -3.90 -16.14
C TYR A 234 7.84 -4.31 -15.47
N HIS A 235 8.29 -3.57 -14.47
CA HIS A 235 9.46 -3.96 -13.68
C HIS A 235 9.21 -5.27 -12.92
N GLU A 236 8.09 -5.38 -12.22
CA GLU A 236 7.68 -6.62 -11.55
C GLU A 236 7.55 -7.79 -12.52
N LEU A 237 6.86 -7.59 -13.65
CA LEU A 237 6.69 -8.61 -14.70
C LEU A 237 8.06 -9.13 -15.15
N ARG A 238 9.02 -8.24 -15.42
CA ARG A 238 10.37 -8.64 -15.80
C ARG A 238 11.01 -9.47 -14.69
N ASN A 239 11.00 -8.98 -13.45
CA ASN A 239 11.62 -9.66 -12.32
C ASN A 239 11.05 -11.09 -12.16
N LEU A 240 9.73 -11.25 -12.20
CA LEU A 240 9.09 -12.57 -12.07
C LEU A 240 9.42 -13.52 -13.24
N LEU A 241 9.64 -12.99 -14.45
CA LEU A 241 10.03 -13.81 -15.60
C LEU A 241 11.53 -14.19 -15.58
N THR A 242 12.39 -13.39 -14.93
CA THR A 242 13.83 -13.64 -14.85
C THR A 242 14.27 -14.42 -13.62
N VAL A 243 13.57 -14.26 -12.49
CA VAL A 243 13.92 -14.94 -11.23
C VAL A 243 13.81 -16.47 -11.41
N PRO A 244 14.83 -17.24 -11.02
CA PRO A 244 14.73 -18.69 -10.95
C PRO A 244 13.64 -19.13 -9.97
N PRO A 245 12.86 -20.19 -10.28
CA PRO A 245 11.75 -20.60 -9.42
C PRO A 245 12.19 -20.94 -7.99
N HIS A 246 11.38 -20.56 -7.01
CA HIS A 246 11.53 -20.94 -5.60
C HIS A 246 10.14 -21.17 -5.00
N GLN A 247 9.99 -22.19 -4.15
CA GLN A 247 8.67 -22.62 -3.65
C GLN A 247 7.94 -21.55 -2.83
N ASN A 248 8.67 -20.65 -2.17
CA ASN A 248 8.13 -19.57 -1.35
C ASN A 248 8.12 -18.20 -2.05
N ILE A 249 8.29 -18.18 -3.38
CA ILE A 249 8.14 -16.99 -4.23
C ILE A 249 7.01 -17.30 -5.21
N ILE A 250 6.12 -16.32 -5.46
CA ILE A 250 4.98 -16.50 -6.36
C ILE A 250 5.42 -17.08 -7.71
N SER A 251 4.63 -18.03 -8.21
CA SER A 251 4.87 -18.69 -9.49
C SER A 251 5.03 -17.67 -10.62
N ARG A 252 5.81 -18.04 -11.64
CA ARG A 252 5.96 -17.21 -12.84
C ARG A 252 4.60 -16.89 -13.47
N PRO A 253 4.44 -15.70 -14.09
CA PRO A 253 3.24 -15.35 -14.82
C PRO A 253 2.87 -16.41 -15.87
N VAL A 254 1.62 -16.86 -15.86
CA VAL A 254 1.13 -17.91 -16.77
C VAL A 254 0.59 -17.35 -18.08
N HIS A 255 0.12 -16.10 -18.06
CA HIS A 255 -0.39 -15.38 -19.22
C HIS A 255 -0.11 -13.88 -19.10
N LEU A 256 0.11 -13.22 -20.23
CA LEU A 256 0.03 -11.76 -20.34
C LEU A 256 -1.39 -11.37 -20.76
N VAL A 257 -1.98 -10.40 -20.08
CA VAL A 257 -3.32 -9.91 -20.43
C VAL A 257 -3.17 -8.68 -21.31
N THR A 258 -3.88 -8.68 -22.43
CA THR A 258 -3.75 -7.69 -23.49
C THR A 258 -5.09 -7.08 -23.87
N LYS A 259 -5.06 -5.86 -24.39
CA LYS A 259 -6.24 -5.19 -24.92
C LYS A 259 -5.88 -4.32 -26.13
N PRO A 260 -6.68 -4.32 -27.21
CA PRO A 260 -6.61 -3.30 -28.24
C PRO A 260 -6.84 -1.92 -27.61
N CYS A 261 -5.82 -1.07 -27.65
CA CYS A 261 -5.92 0.30 -27.14
C CYS A 261 -6.85 1.10 -28.05
N GLY A 262 -7.68 1.95 -27.44
CA GLY A 262 -8.57 2.85 -28.19
C GLY A 262 -7.82 3.97 -28.91
N PHE A 263 -6.51 4.10 -28.67
CA PHE A 263 -5.64 5.12 -29.24
C PHE A 263 -4.33 4.50 -29.75
N GLY A 264 -3.88 4.92 -30.94
CA GLY A 264 -2.60 4.53 -31.52
C GLY A 264 -2.53 3.13 -32.15
N GLY A 265 -3.65 2.40 -32.26
CA GLY A 265 -3.74 1.13 -33.01
C GLY A 265 -2.94 -0.04 -32.43
N LYS A 266 -2.34 0.10 -31.25
CA LYS A 266 -1.55 -0.94 -30.60
C LYS A 266 -2.40 -1.86 -29.73
N THR A 267 -1.94 -3.10 -29.56
CA THR A 267 -2.41 -3.99 -28.49
C THR A 267 -1.46 -3.88 -27.32
N GLY A 268 -1.91 -3.26 -26.23
CA GLY A 268 -1.11 -3.03 -25.04
C GLY A 268 -1.19 -4.20 -24.06
N VAL A 269 -0.06 -4.53 -23.42
CA VAL A 269 -0.01 -5.45 -22.29
C VAL A 269 -0.50 -4.72 -21.05
N LEU A 270 -1.68 -5.09 -20.55
CA LEU A 270 -2.33 -4.48 -19.38
C LEU A 270 -1.75 -4.97 -18.06
N GLY A 271 -1.24 -6.20 -18.04
CA GLY A 271 -0.83 -6.89 -16.83
C GLY A 271 -0.64 -8.38 -17.10
N PHE A 272 -0.69 -9.19 -16.05
CA PHE A 272 -0.37 -10.61 -16.15
C PHE A 272 -1.14 -11.44 -15.12
N MET A 273 -1.24 -12.75 -15.39
CA MET A 273 -1.94 -13.70 -14.54
C MET A 273 -0.99 -14.51 -13.66
N LEU A 274 -1.34 -14.65 -12.38
CA LEU A 274 -0.62 -15.41 -11.36
C LEU A 274 -1.54 -16.44 -10.71
N GLU A 275 -0.94 -17.46 -10.10
CA GLU A 275 -1.65 -18.42 -9.25
C GLU A 275 -2.43 -17.72 -8.13
N TYR A 276 -3.63 -18.22 -7.86
CA TYR A 276 -4.46 -17.73 -6.76
C TYR A 276 -4.34 -18.65 -5.53
N HIS A 277 -3.83 -18.09 -4.44
CA HIS A 277 -3.76 -18.76 -3.15
C HIS A 277 -4.99 -18.42 -2.29
N SER A 278 -5.87 -19.41 -2.14
CA SER A 278 -7.23 -19.23 -1.60
C SER A 278 -7.27 -18.79 -0.13
N ARG A 279 -6.26 -19.17 0.66
CA ARG A 279 -6.17 -18.83 2.08
C ARG A 279 -5.95 -17.32 2.33
N GLY A 280 -5.41 -16.60 1.34
CA GLY A 280 -5.16 -15.17 1.45
C GLY A 280 -3.93 -14.81 2.27
N SER A 281 -3.87 -13.55 2.72
CA SER A 281 -2.70 -12.95 3.37
C SER A 281 -2.51 -13.45 4.80
N VAL A 282 -1.25 -13.72 5.15
CA VAL A 282 -0.79 -14.07 6.50
C VAL A 282 -1.20 -13.01 7.54
N ARG A 283 -1.25 -11.73 7.15
CA ARG A 283 -1.70 -10.60 7.99
C ARG A 283 -3.05 -10.85 8.66
N ASP A 284 -4.02 -11.34 7.88
CA ASP A 284 -5.39 -11.54 8.35
C ASP A 284 -5.56 -12.90 9.04
N LEU A 285 -4.69 -13.87 8.71
CA LEU A 285 -4.76 -15.24 9.20
C LEU A 285 -4.07 -15.43 10.55
N ILE A 286 -2.90 -14.84 10.78
CA ILE A 286 -2.10 -15.12 11.98
C ILE A 286 -2.83 -14.80 13.29
N PRO A 287 -3.43 -13.61 13.46
CA PRO A 287 -4.16 -13.30 14.68
C PRO A 287 -5.35 -14.24 14.88
N PHE A 288 -6.08 -14.55 13.79
CA PHE A 288 -7.20 -15.49 13.81
C PHE A 288 -6.76 -16.91 14.21
N TYR A 289 -5.75 -17.47 13.55
CA TYR A 289 -5.21 -18.78 13.88
C TYR A 289 -4.75 -18.83 15.32
N ARG A 290 -4.13 -17.76 15.83
CA ARG A 290 -3.73 -17.71 17.23
C ARG A 290 -4.92 -17.75 18.18
N LEU A 291 -5.93 -16.92 17.96
CA LEU A 291 -7.14 -16.87 18.78
C LEU A 291 -7.85 -18.23 18.84
N HIS A 292 -7.75 -19.01 17.76
CA HIS A 292 -8.36 -20.34 17.64
C HIS A 292 -7.40 -21.52 17.88
N ASN A 293 -6.16 -21.26 18.32
CA ASN A 293 -5.11 -22.29 18.53
C ASN A 293 -4.85 -23.18 17.29
N LEU A 294 -4.90 -22.60 16.09
CA LEU A 294 -4.66 -23.25 14.80
C LEU A 294 -3.21 -23.12 14.31
N THR A 295 -2.35 -22.44 15.06
CA THR A 295 -0.91 -22.31 14.78
C THR A 295 -0.07 -22.83 15.91
N THR A 296 1.01 -23.51 15.55
CA THR A 296 2.03 -24.03 16.47
C THR A 296 3.33 -23.25 16.32
N LEU A 297 4.23 -23.41 17.30
CA LEU A 297 5.60 -22.90 17.18
C LEU A 297 6.32 -23.47 15.95
N ALA A 298 5.99 -24.70 15.55
CA ALA A 298 6.57 -25.33 14.38
C ALA A 298 6.19 -24.60 13.09
N ASP A 299 4.94 -24.14 12.98
CA ASP A 299 4.47 -23.35 11.84
C ASP A 299 5.18 -21.99 11.82
N GLU A 300 5.28 -21.31 12.98
CA GLU A 300 5.97 -20.03 13.13
C GLU A 300 7.44 -20.12 12.68
N VAL A 301 8.16 -21.18 13.09
CA VAL A 301 9.56 -21.43 12.70
C VAL A 301 9.68 -21.80 11.22
N LYS A 302 8.77 -22.64 10.71
CA LYS A 302 8.74 -23.04 9.29
C LYS A 302 8.56 -21.81 8.38
N TRP A 303 7.56 -20.98 8.65
CA TRP A 303 7.30 -19.77 7.89
C TRP A 303 8.49 -18.80 7.94
N SER A 304 9.09 -18.64 9.12
CA SER A 304 10.29 -17.82 9.31
C SER A 304 11.46 -18.29 8.44
N TYR A 305 11.70 -19.60 8.40
CA TYR A 305 12.75 -20.20 7.57
C TYR A 305 12.48 -20.05 6.07
N GLN A 306 11.25 -20.30 5.64
CA GLN A 306 10.80 -20.17 4.25
C GLN A 306 11.01 -18.74 3.71
N LEU A 307 10.67 -17.72 4.51
CA LEU A 307 10.88 -16.31 4.13
C LEU A 307 12.38 -15.96 4.05
N ALA A 308 13.17 -16.37 5.04
CA ALA A 308 14.61 -16.13 5.02
C ALA A 308 15.30 -16.82 3.82
N SER A 309 14.85 -18.02 3.47
CA SER A 309 15.32 -18.77 2.29
C SER A 309 14.95 -18.06 0.99
N ALA A 310 13.72 -17.58 0.86
CA ALA A 310 13.26 -16.87 -0.33
C ALA A 310 14.01 -15.56 -0.58
N LEU A 311 14.24 -14.75 0.47
CA LEU A 311 15.01 -13.51 0.37
C LEU A 311 16.46 -13.77 -0.04
N LEU A 312 17.09 -14.78 0.56
CA LEU A 312 18.45 -15.16 0.20
C LEU A 312 18.54 -15.64 -1.25
N HIS A 313 17.57 -16.44 -1.71
CA HIS A 313 17.49 -16.90 -3.09
C HIS A 313 17.42 -15.75 -4.10
N LEU A 314 16.64 -14.70 -3.82
CA LEU A 314 16.56 -13.51 -4.70
C LEU A 314 17.92 -12.84 -4.89
N ARG A 315 18.69 -12.74 -3.80
CA ARG A 315 20.04 -12.16 -3.85
C ARG A 315 21.03 -13.05 -4.58
N GLU A 316 21.12 -14.31 -4.19
CA GLU A 316 22.15 -15.23 -4.69
C GLU A 316 21.96 -15.58 -6.17
N THR A 317 20.71 -15.56 -6.66
CA THR A 317 20.41 -16.04 -8.01
C THR A 317 20.07 -14.95 -9.01
N SER A 318 19.59 -13.79 -8.54
CA SER A 318 18.99 -12.77 -9.42
C SER A 318 19.48 -11.35 -9.16
N ASP A 319 20.29 -11.11 -8.12
CA ASP A 319 20.71 -9.77 -7.69
C ASP A 319 19.53 -8.80 -7.52
N ILE A 320 18.40 -9.32 -7.03
CA ILE A 320 17.17 -8.55 -6.78
C ILE A 320 17.01 -8.36 -5.28
N PHE A 321 16.66 -7.14 -4.87
CA PHE A 321 16.18 -6.83 -3.53
C PHE A 321 14.64 -6.77 -3.51
N TYR A 322 14.07 -7.12 -2.36
CA TYR A 322 12.65 -7.11 -2.07
C TYR A 322 12.33 -5.99 -1.08
N PRO A 323 11.91 -4.80 -1.58
CA PRO A 323 11.85 -3.60 -0.76
C PRO A 323 10.64 -3.51 0.17
N ASP A 324 9.59 -4.32 -0.02
CA ASP A 324 8.29 -4.17 0.67
C ASP A 324 7.90 -5.42 1.46
N LEU A 325 8.78 -5.87 2.35
CA LEU A 325 8.54 -7.07 3.19
C LEU A 325 7.62 -6.77 4.38
N ARG A 326 6.37 -7.18 4.23
CA ARG A 326 5.29 -7.10 5.23
C ARG A 326 4.34 -8.29 5.12
N LEU A 327 3.54 -8.52 6.16
CA LEU A 327 2.58 -9.65 6.18
C LEU A 327 1.50 -9.56 5.08
N ASP A 328 1.15 -8.36 4.61
CA ASP A 328 0.22 -8.15 3.50
C ASP A 328 0.70 -8.82 2.21
N ASN A 329 2.02 -8.82 1.99
CA ASN A 329 2.65 -9.32 0.78
C ASN A 329 3.11 -10.78 0.93
N ILE A 330 2.56 -11.49 1.93
CA ILE A 330 2.80 -12.91 2.17
C ILE A 330 1.45 -13.61 2.23
N VAL A 331 1.28 -14.65 1.41
CA VAL A 331 0.07 -15.47 1.37
C VAL A 331 0.37 -16.91 1.74
N LEU A 332 -0.66 -17.68 2.12
CA LEU A 332 -0.52 -19.12 2.38
C LEU A 332 -1.03 -19.97 1.22
N THR A 333 -0.24 -20.97 0.84
CA THR A 333 -0.69 -22.05 -0.04
C THR A 333 -1.75 -22.92 0.65
N ASP A 334 -2.42 -23.78 -0.11
CA ASP A 334 -3.34 -24.77 0.45
C ASP A 334 -2.63 -25.79 1.37
N SER A 335 -1.31 -26.00 1.20
CA SER A 335 -0.46 -26.80 2.09
C SER A 335 0.01 -26.06 3.35
N GLY A 336 -0.30 -24.76 3.49
CA GLY A 336 0.13 -23.94 4.64
C GLY A 336 1.57 -23.47 4.58
N ASP A 337 2.16 -23.39 3.38
CA ASP A 337 3.47 -22.78 3.13
C ASP A 337 3.31 -21.30 2.83
N VAL A 338 4.28 -20.48 3.23
CA VAL A 338 4.27 -19.05 2.88
C VAL A 338 4.78 -18.83 1.47
N VAL A 339 4.15 -17.89 0.76
CA VAL A 339 4.57 -17.44 -0.57
C VAL A 339 4.65 -15.92 -0.56
N MET A 340 5.82 -15.37 -0.91
CA MET A 340 6.01 -13.96 -1.14
C MET A 340 5.37 -13.56 -2.46
N VAL A 341 4.54 -12.52 -2.42
CA VAL A 341 3.88 -11.92 -3.59
C VAL A 341 4.31 -10.46 -3.69
N ASP A 342 3.78 -9.74 -4.68
CA ASP A 342 3.94 -8.29 -4.78
C ASP A 342 5.40 -7.79 -4.84
N PHE A 343 6.03 -8.01 -6.00
CA PHE A 343 7.40 -7.58 -6.27
C PHE A 343 7.43 -6.16 -6.87
N GLU A 344 6.38 -5.37 -6.63
CA GLU A 344 6.30 -3.99 -7.07
C GLU A 344 7.19 -3.11 -6.18
N GLN A 345 8.09 -2.36 -6.79
CA GLN A 345 9.07 -1.54 -6.04
C GLN A 345 8.56 -0.12 -5.78
N ARG A 346 7.31 0.03 -5.34
CA ARG A 346 6.66 1.34 -5.16
C ARG A 346 7.06 2.07 -3.88
N GLY A 347 7.54 1.35 -2.88
CA GLY A 347 7.84 1.91 -1.56
C GLY A 347 7.70 0.84 -0.50
N VAL A 348 8.10 1.17 0.73
CA VAL A 348 7.79 0.36 1.90
C VAL A 348 7.11 1.25 2.91
N TRP A 349 6.25 0.67 3.75
CA TRP A 349 5.67 1.43 4.85
C TRP A 349 6.75 1.75 5.87
N CYS A 350 6.83 3.00 6.31
CA CYS A 350 7.85 3.46 7.25
C CYS A 350 7.88 2.63 8.55
N GLU A 351 6.74 2.02 8.88
CA GLU A 351 6.53 1.09 9.97
C GLU A 351 7.41 -0.17 9.88
N PHE A 352 7.59 -0.75 8.69
CA PHE A 352 8.43 -1.92 8.45
C PHE A 352 9.84 -1.55 8.01
N ALA A 353 10.00 -0.38 7.38
CA ALA A 353 11.25 0.10 6.80
C ALA A 353 12.40 0.15 7.81
N ALA A 354 13.60 -0.13 7.32
CA ALA A 354 14.83 0.16 8.06
C ALA A 354 15.03 1.67 8.22
N PRO A 355 15.64 2.14 9.33
CA PRO A 355 15.90 3.56 9.55
C PRO A 355 16.75 4.21 8.45
N GLU A 356 17.63 3.44 7.80
CA GLU A 356 18.42 3.89 6.64
C GLU A 356 17.53 4.24 5.43
N VAL A 357 16.55 3.38 5.13
CA VAL A 357 15.59 3.62 4.04
C VAL A 357 14.72 4.83 4.39
N ASN A 358 14.21 4.89 5.62
CA ASN A 358 13.41 6.02 6.10
C ASN A 358 14.16 7.36 6.02
N ALA A 359 15.43 7.40 6.42
CA ALA A 359 16.22 8.62 6.37
C ALA A 359 16.26 9.23 4.96
N ILE A 360 16.44 8.38 3.93
CA ILE A 360 16.47 8.81 2.52
C ILE A 360 15.05 9.12 2.02
N ASP A 361 14.06 8.31 2.39
CA ASP A 361 12.65 8.50 2.03
C ASP A 361 12.11 9.84 2.56
N TYR A 362 12.54 10.25 3.75
CA TYR A 362 12.13 11.53 4.33
C TYR A 362 12.62 12.71 3.49
N MET A 363 13.89 12.68 3.04
CA MET A 363 14.40 13.69 2.12
C MET A 363 13.57 13.73 0.83
N ARG A 364 13.22 12.55 0.27
CA ARG A 364 12.39 12.42 -0.95
C ARG A 364 11.02 13.05 -0.77
N LEU A 365 10.35 12.75 0.34
CA LEU A 365 9.01 13.27 0.63
C LEU A 365 9.02 14.80 0.72
N VAL A 366 10.01 15.41 1.39
CA VAL A 366 10.11 16.88 1.46
C VAL A 366 10.47 17.48 0.10
N ALA A 367 11.43 16.88 -0.63
CA ALA A 367 11.89 17.38 -1.92
C ALA A 367 10.82 17.33 -3.04
N THR A 368 9.85 16.42 -2.94
CA THR A 368 8.79 16.23 -3.95
C THR A 368 7.43 16.82 -3.55
N SER A 369 7.29 17.28 -2.31
CA SER A 369 6.04 17.85 -1.82
C SER A 369 5.66 19.12 -2.58
N LYS A 370 4.37 19.35 -2.77
CA LYS A 370 3.85 20.57 -3.38
C LYS A 370 3.70 21.71 -2.36
N ASP A 371 3.50 21.37 -1.10
CA ASP A 371 3.03 22.28 -0.05
C ASP A 371 4.16 22.86 0.83
N ILE A 372 5.41 22.61 0.45
CA ILE A 372 6.63 23.09 1.13
C ILE A 372 7.19 24.32 0.39
N SER A 373 7.99 25.16 1.06
CA SER A 373 8.69 26.27 0.40
C SER A 373 9.74 25.76 -0.59
N GLU A 374 9.96 26.47 -1.70
CA GLU A 374 10.96 26.10 -2.71
C GLU A 374 12.39 26.05 -2.13
N GLU A 375 12.68 26.88 -1.12
CA GLU A 375 13.96 26.84 -0.39
C GLU A 375 14.21 25.49 0.28
N ASN A 376 13.23 25.01 1.06
CA ASN A 376 13.34 23.72 1.74
C ASN A 376 13.36 22.57 0.71
N LYS A 377 12.52 22.63 -0.34
CA LYS A 377 12.56 21.63 -1.42
C LYS A 377 13.94 21.56 -2.06
N ALA A 378 14.53 22.70 -2.41
CA ALA A 378 15.86 22.76 -3.02
C ALA A 378 16.94 22.20 -2.10
N ARG A 379 16.90 22.50 -0.80
CA ARG A 379 17.83 21.93 0.19
C ARG A 379 17.79 20.40 0.19
N TYR A 380 16.61 19.80 0.33
CA TYR A 380 16.46 18.35 0.39
C TYR A 380 16.69 17.67 -0.97
N ALA A 381 16.34 18.34 -2.07
CA ALA A 381 16.68 17.90 -3.42
C ALA A 381 18.20 17.85 -3.65
N ASN A 382 18.95 18.82 -3.12
CA ASN A 382 20.42 18.82 -3.22
C ASN A 382 21.05 17.65 -2.46
N ILE A 383 20.54 17.32 -1.26
CA ILE A 383 20.97 16.15 -0.49
C ILE A 383 20.73 14.87 -1.30
N LEU A 384 19.52 14.70 -1.86
CA LEU A 384 19.20 13.54 -2.71
C LEU A 384 20.05 13.50 -3.98
N GLY A 385 20.30 14.64 -4.62
CA GLY A 385 21.15 14.74 -5.81
C GLY A 385 22.58 14.32 -5.55
N GLY A 386 23.10 14.53 -4.33
CA GLY A 386 24.39 14.00 -3.89
C GLY A 386 24.40 12.48 -3.71
N LEU A 387 23.26 11.87 -3.37
CA LEU A 387 23.13 10.41 -3.18
C LEU A 387 22.83 9.67 -4.48
N LEU A 388 21.94 10.22 -5.31
CA LEU A 388 21.48 9.64 -6.55
C LEU A 388 21.30 10.77 -7.58
N PRO A 389 22.32 11.02 -8.42
CA PRO A 389 22.20 11.98 -9.50
C PRO A 389 21.02 11.67 -10.42
N ASN A 390 20.28 12.71 -10.84
CA ASN A 390 19.08 12.61 -11.69
C ASN A 390 17.94 11.76 -11.07
N TRP A 391 17.82 11.73 -9.74
CA TRP A 391 16.72 11.04 -9.05
C TRP A 391 15.35 11.60 -9.47
N GLU A 392 15.26 12.87 -9.86
CA GLU A 392 14.02 13.52 -10.31
C GLU A 392 13.45 12.86 -11.57
N ASP A 393 14.33 12.35 -12.45
CA ASP A 393 13.92 11.62 -13.65
C ASP A 393 13.23 10.31 -13.26
N LYS A 394 13.72 9.64 -12.21
CA LYS A 394 13.05 8.45 -11.67
C LYS A 394 11.71 8.78 -11.04
N GLU A 395 11.49 9.98 -10.50
CA GLU A 395 10.18 10.34 -9.95
C GLU A 395 9.20 10.79 -11.04
N LYS A 396 9.65 11.62 -11.98
CA LYS A 396 8.78 12.25 -13.00
C LYS A 396 8.48 11.35 -14.20
N ASN A 397 9.36 10.41 -14.55
CA ASN A 397 9.17 9.58 -15.75
C ASN A 397 8.12 8.49 -15.56
N VAL A 398 6.90 8.75 -16.01
CA VAL A 398 5.82 7.75 -16.04
C VAL A 398 6.08 6.60 -17.01
N THR A 399 6.96 6.79 -17.99
CA THR A 399 7.30 5.81 -19.03
C THR A 399 8.26 4.75 -18.48
N TYR A 400 8.04 3.49 -18.85
CA TYR A 400 8.93 2.40 -18.50
C TYR A 400 10.28 2.50 -19.24
N SER A 401 11.37 2.50 -18.46
CA SER A 401 12.74 2.26 -18.90
C SER A 401 13.32 1.02 -18.20
N MET A 402 14.27 0.35 -18.85
CA MET A 402 14.97 -0.73 -18.17
C MET A 402 16.00 -0.11 -17.22
N THR A 403 15.84 -0.33 -15.92
CA THR A 403 16.79 0.12 -14.90
C THR A 403 17.42 -1.10 -14.23
N ALA A 404 18.75 -1.08 -14.05
CA ALA A 404 19.46 -2.16 -13.36
C ALA A 404 19.10 -2.22 -11.87
N ASN A 405 18.90 -1.05 -11.24
CA ASN A 405 18.73 -0.92 -9.79
C ASN A 405 17.27 -0.74 -9.36
N GLY A 406 16.32 -1.04 -10.24
CA GLY A 406 14.90 -0.86 -9.94
C GLY A 406 14.44 0.60 -9.91
N TYR A 407 13.24 0.82 -9.36
CA TYR A 407 12.56 2.12 -9.34
C TYR A 407 12.41 2.74 -7.96
N ASN A 408 12.66 1.99 -6.88
CA ASN A 408 12.58 2.54 -5.54
C ASN A 408 13.80 3.45 -5.27
N THR A 409 13.55 4.76 -5.19
CA THR A 409 14.59 5.80 -5.04
C THR A 409 15.45 5.58 -3.79
N PRO A 410 14.90 5.49 -2.56
CA PRO A 410 15.70 5.18 -1.36
C PRO A 410 16.60 3.96 -1.50
N TRP A 411 16.07 2.84 -2.02
CA TRP A 411 16.83 1.61 -2.18
C TRP A 411 17.90 1.73 -3.27
N SER A 412 17.67 2.54 -4.29
CA SER A 412 18.66 2.84 -5.34
C SER A 412 19.86 3.63 -4.81
N CYS A 413 19.70 4.37 -3.70
CA CYS A 413 20.78 5.12 -3.05
C CYS A 413 21.68 4.22 -2.18
N LEU A 414 21.23 3.01 -1.85
CA LEU A 414 21.92 2.08 -0.97
C LEU A 414 22.89 1.18 -1.76
N THR A 415 24.01 0.84 -1.13
CA THR A 415 24.90 -0.23 -1.61
C THR A 415 24.24 -1.60 -1.44
N ALA A 416 24.71 -2.62 -2.16
CA ALA A 416 24.17 -3.98 -2.05
C ALA A 416 24.18 -4.50 -0.59
N LYS A 417 25.24 -4.23 0.18
CA LYS A 417 25.35 -4.60 1.60
C LYS A 417 24.35 -3.86 2.47
N GLU A 418 24.13 -2.57 2.23
CA GLU A 418 23.13 -1.79 2.96
C GLU A 418 21.71 -2.27 2.65
N GLN A 419 21.43 -2.59 1.38
CA GLN A 419 20.16 -3.18 0.99
C GLN A 419 19.90 -4.49 1.76
N GLU A 420 20.92 -5.36 1.91
CA GLU A 420 20.76 -6.63 2.66
C GLU A 420 20.45 -6.35 4.12
N ALA A 421 21.21 -5.44 4.74
CA ALA A 421 20.98 -5.03 6.12
C ALA A 421 19.58 -4.42 6.32
N CYS A 422 19.02 -3.77 5.31
CA CYS A 422 17.66 -3.25 5.34
C CYS A 422 16.60 -4.36 5.18
N GLU A 423 16.82 -5.35 4.32
CA GLU A 423 15.95 -6.53 4.23
C GLU A 423 15.94 -7.35 5.51
N VAL A 424 17.12 -7.52 6.14
CA VAL A 424 17.24 -8.19 7.43
C VAL A 424 16.45 -7.46 8.51
N TYR A 425 16.47 -6.12 8.51
CA TYR A 425 15.64 -5.34 9.43
C TYR A 425 14.15 -5.61 9.23
N MET A 426 13.67 -5.52 7.98
CA MET A 426 12.26 -5.80 7.67
C MET A 426 11.87 -7.24 8.03
N LEU A 427 12.75 -8.21 7.73
CA LEU A 427 12.55 -9.60 8.10
C LEU A 427 12.42 -9.74 9.60
N GLY A 428 13.29 -9.09 10.39
CA GLY A 428 13.17 -9.07 11.85
C GLY A 428 11.80 -8.57 12.34
N ARG A 429 11.23 -7.54 11.70
CA ARG A 429 9.88 -7.04 12.02
C ARG A 429 8.78 -8.04 11.65
N VAL A 430 8.91 -8.71 10.50
CA VAL A 430 7.98 -9.77 10.08
C VAL A 430 8.06 -10.97 11.01
N LEU A 431 9.27 -11.42 11.38
CA LEU A 431 9.49 -12.50 12.33
C LEU A 431 8.80 -12.19 13.68
N TRP A 432 8.95 -10.95 14.18
CA TRP A 432 8.23 -10.53 15.37
C TRP A 432 6.71 -10.67 15.22
N CYS A 433 6.15 -10.21 14.09
CA CYS A 433 4.71 -10.31 13.85
C CYS A 433 4.25 -11.78 13.81
N ILE A 434 5.06 -12.68 13.24
CA ILE A 434 4.78 -14.12 13.20
C ILE A 434 4.73 -14.71 14.61
N PHE A 435 5.80 -14.56 15.40
CA PHE A 435 5.89 -15.17 16.73
C PHE A 435 4.94 -14.52 17.74
N GLU A 436 4.76 -13.19 17.70
CA GLU A 436 3.83 -12.48 18.58
C GLU A 436 2.38 -12.53 18.10
N ALA A 437 2.13 -13.15 16.94
CA ALA A 437 0.83 -13.28 16.31
C ALA A 437 0.09 -11.95 16.09
N GLN A 438 0.81 -10.96 15.57
CA GLN A 438 0.29 -9.61 15.28
C GLN A 438 0.18 -9.40 13.77
N SER A 439 -0.82 -8.62 13.36
CA SER A 439 -1.05 -8.23 11.95
C SER A 439 -0.03 -7.20 11.45
N ALA A 440 0.49 -6.38 12.35
CA ALA A 440 1.50 -5.36 12.07
C ALA A 440 2.33 -5.05 13.34
N PRO A 441 3.50 -4.41 13.19
CA PRO A 441 4.38 -4.17 14.32
C PRO A 441 4.07 -2.89 15.12
N GLN A 442 3.15 -2.03 14.65
CA GLN A 442 2.60 -0.89 15.39
C GLN A 442 1.06 -0.96 15.43
N LYS A 443 0.46 -0.39 16.47
CA LYS A 443 -1.00 -0.24 16.61
C LYS A 443 -1.49 0.91 15.77
N ALA A 444 -2.76 0.81 15.37
CA ALA A 444 -3.56 1.94 14.94
C ALA A 444 -2.86 2.82 13.89
N ALA A 445 -2.23 2.17 12.90
CA ALA A 445 -1.67 2.84 11.74
C ALA A 445 -2.67 3.87 11.21
N VAL A 446 -2.20 5.08 10.94
CA VAL A 446 -3.11 6.21 10.70
C VAL A 446 -3.91 6.01 9.41
N TRP A 447 -3.30 5.40 8.41
CA TRP A 447 -3.86 5.21 7.07
C TRP A 447 -4.51 3.83 6.85
N VAL A 448 -4.45 2.92 7.81
CA VAL A 448 -5.08 1.60 7.70
C VAL A 448 -5.67 1.11 9.02
N SER A 449 -6.83 0.47 8.95
CA SER A 449 -7.30 -0.42 9.99
C SER A 449 -7.19 -1.87 9.56
N TYR A 450 -6.50 -2.64 10.39
CA TYR A 450 -6.40 -4.08 10.21
C TYR A 450 -7.73 -4.75 10.59
N LEU A 451 -7.96 -5.97 10.07
CA LEU A 451 -9.09 -6.78 10.52
C LEU A 451 -8.96 -7.14 12.01
N TRP A 452 -7.71 -7.39 12.43
CA TRP A 452 -7.31 -7.65 13.80
C TRP A 452 -6.26 -6.61 14.16
N GLU A 453 -6.65 -5.54 14.87
CA GLU A 453 -5.69 -4.54 15.34
C GLU A 453 -4.68 -5.18 16.32
N PRO A 454 -3.37 -4.83 16.26
CA PRO A 454 -2.37 -5.39 17.16
C PRO A 454 -2.71 -5.17 18.64
N ALA A 455 -2.57 -6.20 19.45
CA ALA A 455 -2.83 -6.13 20.90
C ALA A 455 -1.72 -5.39 21.66
N HIS A 456 -0.49 -5.48 21.16
CA HIS A 456 0.70 -4.81 21.64
C HIS A 456 1.63 -4.50 20.46
N GLU A 457 2.63 -3.67 20.68
CA GLU A 457 3.53 -3.16 19.63
C GLU A 457 4.94 -3.72 19.79
N PHE A 458 5.67 -3.75 18.68
CA PHE A 458 7.10 -3.99 18.68
C PHE A 458 7.81 -2.85 19.45
N PRO A 459 8.79 -3.13 20.34
CA PRO A 459 9.49 -4.40 20.52
C PRO A 459 9.05 -5.22 21.74
N LEU A 460 7.79 -5.10 22.19
CA LEU A 460 7.30 -5.92 23.30
C LEU A 460 7.24 -7.40 22.89
N TYR A 461 7.74 -8.29 23.75
CA TYR A 461 7.63 -9.74 23.56
C TYR A 461 6.80 -10.36 24.68
N THR A 462 5.77 -11.11 24.31
CA THR A 462 4.91 -11.85 25.23
C THR A 462 5.15 -13.34 25.14
N ARG A 463 5.51 -13.86 23.95
CA ARG A 463 5.50 -15.31 23.68
C ARG A 463 6.67 -15.85 22.87
N THR A 464 7.35 -15.00 22.11
CA THR A 464 8.50 -15.41 21.28
C THR A 464 9.54 -16.17 22.11
N PRO A 465 10.10 -17.30 21.66
CA PRO A 465 11.17 -18.00 22.38
C PRO A 465 12.46 -17.17 22.47
N LYS A 466 13.24 -17.33 23.54
CA LYS A 466 14.45 -16.52 23.76
C LYS A 466 15.43 -16.50 22.56
N PRO A 467 15.78 -17.64 21.93
CA PRO A 467 16.67 -17.62 20.76
C PRO A 467 16.12 -16.75 19.61
N MET A 468 14.81 -16.80 19.38
CA MET A 468 14.14 -15.99 18.35
C MET A 468 14.04 -14.52 18.75
N ARG A 469 13.85 -14.18 20.03
CA ARG A 469 13.93 -12.78 20.52
C ARG A 469 15.31 -12.19 20.26
N ASP A 470 16.36 -12.94 20.58
CA ASP A 470 17.74 -12.50 20.42
C ASP A 470 18.07 -12.29 18.94
N LEU A 471 17.61 -13.18 18.06
CA LEU A 471 17.70 -13.01 16.60
C LEU A 471 16.95 -11.77 16.11
N ILE A 472 15.67 -11.59 16.48
CA ILE A 472 14.86 -10.44 16.07
C ILE A 472 15.51 -9.13 16.53
N ASN A 473 16.00 -9.08 17.77
CA ASN A 473 16.69 -7.91 18.31
C ASN A 473 17.97 -7.58 17.52
N ASN A 474 18.71 -8.61 17.08
CA ASN A 474 19.90 -8.43 16.25
C ASN A 474 19.57 -7.96 14.83
N CYS A 475 18.51 -8.51 14.22
CA CYS A 475 18.02 -8.06 12.91
C CYS A 475 17.55 -6.60 12.95
N THR A 476 16.94 -6.17 14.06
CA THR A 476 16.31 -4.85 14.20
C THR A 476 17.19 -3.82 14.93
N LYS A 477 18.50 -4.02 14.98
CA LYS A 477 19.43 -3.00 15.51
C LYS A 477 19.28 -1.69 14.73
N GLY A 478 19.32 -0.58 15.47
CA GLY A 478 19.03 0.76 14.94
C GLY A 478 17.56 1.16 14.98
N ARG A 479 16.64 0.29 15.44
CA ARG A 479 15.24 0.65 15.63
C ARG A 479 15.09 1.94 16.46
N LYS A 480 14.14 2.78 16.08
CA LYS A 480 13.77 4.01 16.77
C LYS A 480 12.31 3.95 17.21
N VAL A 481 11.96 4.75 18.21
CA VAL A 481 10.57 5.00 18.59
C VAL A 481 9.92 5.85 17.49
N GLY A 482 8.79 5.37 16.94
CA GLY A 482 8.07 6.07 15.89
C GLY A 482 7.14 7.15 16.43
N LEU A 483 6.62 7.98 15.52
CA LEU A 483 5.63 9.02 15.83
C LEU A 483 4.37 8.46 16.54
N SER A 484 4.02 7.20 16.27
CA SER A 484 2.87 6.52 16.88
C SER A 484 2.94 6.45 18.41
N HIS A 485 4.11 6.65 19.01
CA HIS A 485 4.25 6.74 20.46
C HIS A 485 3.71 8.06 21.04
N LEU A 486 3.75 9.14 20.24
CA LEU A 486 3.31 10.47 20.62
C LEU A 486 1.91 10.78 20.11
N ILE A 487 1.58 10.32 18.90
CA ILE A 487 0.32 10.62 18.23
C ILE A 487 -0.34 9.33 17.79
N VAL A 488 -1.53 9.07 18.31
CA VAL A 488 -2.30 7.85 18.02
C VAL A 488 -3.61 8.19 17.31
N ARG A 489 -4.09 7.25 16.51
CA ARG A 489 -5.44 7.31 15.95
C ARG A 489 -6.44 6.80 16.98
N GLU A 490 -7.36 7.66 17.40
CA GLU A 490 -8.53 7.30 18.19
C GLU A 490 -9.78 7.52 17.35
N LYS A 491 -10.36 6.43 16.86
CA LYS A 491 -11.50 6.44 15.92
C LYS A 491 -11.21 7.30 14.68
N ASP A 492 -11.86 8.45 14.57
CA ASP A 492 -11.88 9.42 13.48
C ASP A 492 -10.92 10.60 13.70
N LYS A 493 -10.16 10.59 14.80
CA LYS A 493 -9.24 11.67 15.19
C LYS A 493 -7.82 11.16 15.44
N LEU A 494 -6.87 12.06 15.26
CA LEU A 494 -5.52 11.98 15.81
C LEU A 494 -5.46 12.72 17.14
N VAL A 495 -4.91 12.06 18.16
CA VAL A 495 -4.79 12.58 19.52
C VAL A 495 -3.39 12.34 20.08
N LEU A 496 -2.99 13.15 21.06
CA LEU A 496 -1.73 12.93 21.77
C LEU A 496 -1.86 11.72 22.71
N SER A 497 -0.85 10.85 22.69
CA SER A 497 -0.72 9.68 23.55
C SER A 497 -0.37 10.12 24.98
N GLY A 498 -0.98 9.49 26.00
CA GLY A 498 -0.64 9.72 27.40
C GLY A 498 -1.36 10.89 28.09
N LEU A 499 -2.30 11.56 27.42
CA LEU A 499 -3.28 12.42 28.11
C LEU A 499 -4.32 11.54 28.82
N ASP A 500 -4.73 11.91 30.03
CA ASP A 500 -5.88 11.28 30.70
C ASP A 500 -7.08 11.30 29.74
N THR A 501 -7.82 10.19 29.66
CA THR A 501 -8.98 9.98 28.76
C THR A 501 -10.09 11.04 28.84
N THR A 502 -9.96 12.02 29.72
CA THR A 502 -10.88 13.15 29.95
C THR A 502 -10.44 14.46 29.29
N ILE A 503 -9.20 14.58 28.79
CA ILE A 503 -8.67 15.79 28.15
C ILE A 503 -8.36 15.51 26.67
N GLU A 504 -9.21 15.96 25.76
CA GLU A 504 -8.93 15.88 24.32
C GLU A 504 -7.83 16.87 23.92
N SER A 505 -6.79 16.39 23.23
CA SER A 505 -5.78 17.26 22.61
C SER A 505 -6.38 18.09 21.47
N THR A 506 -6.04 19.37 21.43
CA THR A 506 -6.42 20.27 20.33
C THR A 506 -5.68 19.93 19.02
N PRO A 507 -6.22 20.29 17.84
CA PRO A 507 -5.50 20.10 16.58
C PRO A 507 -4.14 20.79 16.51
N GLN A 508 -4.00 21.97 17.14
CA GLN A 508 -2.74 22.70 17.18
C GLN A 508 -1.68 21.94 17.99
N GLN A 509 -2.03 21.43 19.18
CA GLN A 509 -1.11 20.62 19.99
C GLN A 509 -0.61 19.38 19.26
N VAL A 510 -1.49 18.70 18.49
CA VAL A 510 -1.09 17.54 17.67
C VAL A 510 -0.11 17.95 16.57
N GLN A 511 -0.32 19.10 15.93
CA GLN A 511 0.57 19.61 14.88
C GLN A 511 1.92 20.07 15.44
N ASP A 512 1.91 20.77 16.58
CA ASP A 512 3.14 21.25 17.23
C ASP A 512 4.04 20.08 17.65
N GLU A 513 3.45 19.03 18.23
CA GLU A 513 4.18 17.82 18.63
C GLU A 513 4.74 17.09 17.40
N ALA A 514 3.95 16.96 16.34
CA ALA A 514 4.40 16.35 15.09
C ALA A 514 5.55 17.15 14.45
N GLN A 515 5.42 18.48 14.40
CA GLN A 515 6.44 19.36 13.85
C GLN A 515 7.76 19.20 14.60
N ALA A 516 7.73 19.24 15.94
CA ALA A 516 8.91 19.06 16.77
C ALA A 516 9.58 17.69 16.53
N TRP A 517 8.78 16.62 16.46
CA TRP A 517 9.28 15.28 16.19
C TRP A 517 9.93 15.17 14.81
N TRP A 518 9.26 15.68 13.76
CA TRP A 518 9.78 15.62 12.39
C TRP A 518 11.04 16.47 12.18
N LEU A 519 11.14 17.64 12.82
CA LEU A 519 12.38 18.44 12.77
C LEU A 519 13.56 17.67 13.36
N ASN A 520 13.36 16.99 14.50
CA ASN A 520 14.38 16.14 15.09
C ASN A 520 14.73 14.94 14.21
N GLU A 521 13.73 14.25 13.65
CA GLU A 521 14.00 13.10 12.77
C GLU A 521 14.68 13.48 11.46
N LEU A 522 14.37 14.65 10.89
CA LEU A 522 15.06 15.20 9.72
C LEU A 522 16.53 15.51 10.05
N ASP A 523 16.82 16.20 11.15
CA ASP A 523 18.20 16.48 11.58
C ASP A 523 19.01 15.19 11.80
N LEU A 524 18.42 14.19 12.46
CA LEU A 524 19.07 12.88 12.63
C LEU A 524 19.32 12.16 11.29
N SER A 525 18.37 12.27 10.36
CA SER A 525 18.48 11.67 9.02
C SER A 525 19.55 12.35 8.19
N GLU A 526 19.61 13.68 8.20
CA GLU A 526 20.64 14.48 7.53
C GLU A 526 22.03 14.11 8.04
N ARG A 527 22.24 14.11 9.38
CA ARG A 527 23.53 13.73 9.98
C ARG A 527 23.94 12.30 9.64
N TRP A 528 22.99 11.37 9.55
CA TRP A 528 23.28 10.00 9.13
C TRP A 528 23.71 9.95 7.66
N ILE A 529 23.01 10.67 6.78
CA ILE A 529 23.34 10.77 5.34
C ILE A 529 24.72 11.40 5.14
N GLU A 530 25.05 12.47 5.86
CA GLU A 530 26.36 13.13 5.80
C GLU A 530 27.48 12.19 6.22
N ARG A 531 27.38 11.57 7.41
CA ARG A 531 28.37 10.60 7.90
C ARG A 531 28.54 9.42 6.96
N ARG A 532 27.44 8.92 6.40
CA ARG A 532 27.45 7.85 5.40
C ARG A 532 28.23 8.28 4.17
N SER A 533 27.94 9.46 3.63
CA SER A 533 28.54 9.97 2.39
C SER A 533 30.04 10.21 2.58
N GLU A 534 30.45 10.85 3.67
CA GLU A 534 31.86 11.03 4.03
C GLU A 534 32.57 9.70 4.26
N GLY A 535 31.94 8.77 4.97
CA GLY A 535 32.50 7.45 5.25
C GLY A 535 32.67 6.61 3.98
N LEU A 536 31.74 6.70 3.03
CA LEU A 536 31.86 6.03 1.73
C LEU A 536 33.00 6.64 0.89
N GLN A 537 33.12 7.96 0.85
CA GLN A 537 34.20 8.65 0.14
C GLN A 537 35.58 8.31 0.73
N ASN A 538 35.68 8.23 2.05
CA ASN A 538 36.93 7.93 2.76
C ASN A 538 37.20 6.42 2.93
N GLY A 539 36.30 5.55 2.46
CA GLY A 539 36.42 4.10 2.59
C GLY A 539 36.29 3.55 4.02
N THR A 540 35.77 4.35 4.96
CA THR A 540 35.60 3.97 6.39
C THR A 540 34.20 3.47 6.72
N TRP A 541 33.24 3.60 5.79
CA TRP A 541 31.87 3.13 5.98
C TRP A 541 31.77 1.61 5.82
N ASN A 542 31.35 0.93 6.89
CA ASN A 542 31.24 -0.53 6.92
C ASN A 542 30.06 -1.09 6.09
N GLN A 543 29.17 -0.22 5.57
CA GLN A 543 27.96 -0.57 4.80
C GLN A 543 26.94 -1.46 5.54
N ASN A 544 27.17 -1.70 6.83
CA ASN A 544 26.27 -2.39 7.77
C ASN A 544 26.36 -1.64 9.11
N TYR A 545 25.89 -0.40 9.10
CA TYR A 545 26.13 0.58 10.17
C TYR A 545 25.72 0.06 11.56
N TYR A 546 24.64 -0.70 11.62
CA TYR A 546 24.10 -1.27 12.86
C TYR A 546 24.61 -2.69 13.18
N ASN A 547 25.52 -3.24 12.38
CA ASN A 547 26.06 -4.60 12.53
C ASN A 547 24.95 -5.66 12.70
N ARG A 548 24.00 -5.63 11.76
CA ARG A 548 22.94 -6.64 11.62
C ARG A 548 23.53 -7.93 11.02
N PRO A 549 22.97 -9.11 11.31
CA PRO A 549 23.35 -10.33 10.61
C PRO A 549 23.05 -10.25 9.11
N THR A 550 23.68 -11.10 8.32
CA THR A 550 23.34 -11.36 6.91
C THR A 550 22.08 -12.23 6.80
N LEU A 551 21.42 -12.25 5.65
CA LEU A 551 20.27 -13.13 5.41
C LEU A 551 20.64 -14.62 5.60
N ALA A 552 21.84 -15.00 5.19
CA ALA A 552 22.37 -16.35 5.39
C ALA A 552 22.51 -16.70 6.89
N GLU A 553 23.05 -15.79 7.70
CA GLU A 553 23.14 -15.98 9.16
C GLU A 553 21.76 -16.07 9.82
N VAL A 554 20.80 -15.24 9.39
CA VAL A 554 19.41 -15.30 9.89
C VAL A 554 18.78 -16.66 9.57
N ARG A 555 18.83 -17.10 8.31
CA ARG A 555 18.32 -18.41 7.88
C ARG A 555 18.95 -19.55 8.68
N ASN A 556 20.27 -19.53 8.82
CA ASN A 556 21.01 -20.58 9.54
C ASN A 556 20.66 -20.60 11.03
N THR A 557 20.44 -19.43 11.65
CA THR A 557 20.02 -19.32 13.06
C THR A 557 18.62 -19.90 13.27
N ILE A 558 17.68 -19.59 12.37
CA ILE A 558 16.31 -20.17 12.42
C ILE A 558 16.38 -21.70 12.26
N ARG A 559 17.19 -22.19 11.31
CA ARG A 559 17.39 -23.63 11.09
C ARG A 559 17.99 -24.33 12.32
N ALA A 560 19.00 -23.72 12.95
CA ALA A 560 19.61 -24.26 14.16
C ALA A 560 18.58 -24.37 15.30
N PHE A 561 17.76 -23.34 15.48
CA PHE A 561 16.67 -23.37 16.45
C PHE A 561 15.62 -24.44 16.12
N ALA A 562 15.25 -24.60 14.85
CA ALA A 562 14.33 -25.65 14.41
C ALA A 562 14.84 -27.05 14.78
N VAL A 563 16.12 -27.32 14.53
CA VAL A 563 16.77 -28.60 14.92
C VAL A 563 16.77 -28.78 16.43
N GLU A 564 17.06 -27.74 17.21
CA GLU A 564 17.05 -27.77 18.67
C GLU A 564 15.67 -28.19 19.23
N ILE A 565 14.58 -27.70 18.62
CA ILE A 565 13.21 -28.04 19.02
C ILE A 565 12.63 -29.26 18.30
N GLY A 566 13.46 -30.03 17.57
CA GLY A 566 13.08 -31.30 16.95
C GLY A 566 12.29 -31.20 15.64
N LEU A 567 12.42 -30.08 14.91
CA LEU A 567 11.75 -29.86 13.63
C LEU A 567 12.69 -30.08 12.44
N ALA A 568 12.15 -30.68 11.39
CA ALA A 568 12.79 -30.71 10.07
C ALA A 568 12.28 -29.51 9.26
N VAL A 569 13.18 -28.58 8.94
CA VAL A 569 12.93 -27.39 8.10
C VAL A 569 13.90 -27.30 6.95
#